data_AF-A0AAU3TMX0-F1
#
_entry.id   AF-A0AAU3TMX0-F1
#
_cell.length_a   1.000
_cell.length_b   1.000
_cell.length_c   1.000
_cell.angle_alpha   90.00
_cell.angle_beta   90.00
_cell.angle_gamma   90.00
#
_symmetry.space_group_name_H-M   'P 1'
#
loop_
_entity.id
_entity.type
_entity.pdbx_description
1 polymer ?
#
loop_
_entity_poly.entity_id
_entity_poly.type
_entity_poly.pdbx_seq_one_letter_code
_entity_poly.pdbx_strand_id
1 'polypeptide(L)'
;MTRAQDNAPPSAEQDSGSEDHPGRQAATGIAETVGRVLAMAAAAANPSRPGDTAEIEAITDAMIRLLVGIPLRSDGQLTVKSLAEEAGLKRNKLTHKHTGLKDLFYALVRVQDARPKIVENLKQKNDELKQKLSRLRTEHDQLRTDCQQLVRVVHVLEIENQQLREGAGGDGVVRVLPTQHRPSAC
;
A
#
# COMPACT_ATOMS: atom_id res chain seq x y z
N MET A 1 36.89 9.35 46.75
CA MET A 1 36.94 7.89 46.99
C MET A 1 35.50 7.41 47.12
N THR A 2 35.04 6.57 46.16
CA THR A 2 33.91 5.59 46.19
C THR A 2 33.66 5.24 44.71
N ARG A 3 34.39 4.25 44.20
CA ARG A 3 33.97 2.86 43.93
C ARG A 3 33.34 2.71 42.54
N ALA A 4 34.20 2.35 41.59
CA ALA A 4 33.80 1.71 40.34
C ALA A 4 33.12 0.37 40.67
N GLN A 5 31.98 0.10 40.02
CA GLN A 5 31.35 -1.21 40.01
C GLN A 5 31.32 -1.69 38.57
N ASP A 6 32.02 -2.80 38.39
CA ASP A 6 32.03 -3.67 37.23
C ASP A 6 30.62 -4.07 36.83
N ASN A 7 30.33 -4.00 35.54
CA ASN A 7 29.12 -4.58 34.97
C ASN A 7 29.53 -5.52 33.83
N ALA A 8 29.84 -6.76 34.19
CA ALA A 8 29.99 -7.87 33.27
C ALA A 8 28.60 -8.51 33.04
N PRO A 9 28.22 -8.84 31.79
CA PRO A 9 26.93 -9.47 31.53
C PRO A 9 26.98 -10.98 31.86
N PRO A 10 25.93 -11.57 32.47
CA PRO A 10 25.82 -13.01 32.61
C PRO A 10 25.35 -13.66 31.31
N SER A 11 26.10 -14.72 30.98
CA SER A 11 25.86 -15.84 30.08
C SER A 11 24.46 -16.02 29.48
N ALA A 12 24.45 -16.18 28.16
CA ALA A 12 23.34 -16.69 27.38
C ALA A 12 22.91 -18.09 27.86
N GLU A 13 21.77 -18.15 28.55
CA GLU A 13 20.97 -19.37 28.63
C GLU A 13 20.21 -19.52 27.31
N GLN A 14 20.63 -20.52 26.53
CA GLN A 14 19.91 -20.98 25.35
C GLN A 14 18.66 -21.72 25.81
N ASP A 15 17.56 -20.99 25.96
CA ASP A 15 16.22 -21.57 26.05
C ASP A 15 15.84 -22.09 24.67
N SER A 16 15.97 -23.40 24.48
CA SER A 16 15.48 -24.13 23.31
C SER A 16 13.95 -24.20 23.37
N GLY A 17 13.31 -23.07 23.08
CA GLY A 17 11.89 -22.98 22.79
C GLY A 17 11.57 -23.78 21.54
N SER A 18 11.05 -24.98 21.73
CA SER A 18 10.33 -25.73 20.70
C SER A 18 9.04 -24.98 20.37
N GLU A 19 9.15 -23.91 19.58
CA GLU A 19 7.99 -23.20 19.06
C GLU A 19 7.42 -24.01 17.88
N ASP A 20 6.65 -25.03 18.22
CA ASP A 20 5.78 -25.73 17.29
C ASP A 20 4.66 -24.77 16.85
N HIS A 21 4.96 -23.99 15.81
CA HIS A 21 4.09 -22.93 15.32
C HIS A 21 2.83 -23.54 14.67
N PRO A 22 1.62 -23.27 15.17
CA PRO A 22 0.38 -23.82 14.63
C PRO A 22 0.15 -23.43 13.15
N GLY A 23 0.74 -22.32 12.70
CA GLY A 23 0.70 -21.89 11.30
C GLY A 23 1.46 -22.80 10.33
N ARG A 24 2.50 -23.51 10.79
CA ARG A 24 3.30 -24.40 9.94
C ARG A 24 2.55 -25.72 9.70
N GLN A 25 1.89 -26.25 10.73
CA GLN A 25 1.04 -27.44 10.62
C GLN A 25 -0.22 -27.19 9.78
N ALA A 26 -0.81 -25.99 9.90
CA ALA A 26 -1.92 -25.56 9.04
C ALA A 26 -1.48 -25.41 7.57
N ALA A 27 -0.31 -24.81 7.31
CA ALA A 27 0.23 -24.67 5.96
C ALA A 27 0.58 -26.03 5.32
N THR A 28 1.09 -27.00 6.09
CA THR A 28 1.32 -28.37 5.59
C THR A 28 0.02 -29.10 5.31
N GLY A 29 -1.00 -28.95 6.17
CA GLY A 29 -2.33 -29.53 5.94
C GLY A 29 -3.02 -28.94 4.70
N ILE A 30 -2.87 -27.62 4.47
CA ILE A 30 -3.38 -26.96 3.26
C ILE A 30 -2.61 -27.43 2.02
N ALA A 31 -1.28 -27.54 2.09
CA ALA A 31 -0.48 -28.03 0.96
C ALA A 31 -0.82 -29.48 0.58
N GLU A 32 -1.01 -30.35 1.58
CA GLU A 32 -1.35 -31.76 1.35
C GLU A 32 -2.78 -31.93 0.81
N THR A 33 -3.74 -31.15 1.33
CA THR A 33 -5.12 -31.17 0.83
C THR A 33 -5.21 -30.61 -0.58
N VAL A 34 -4.50 -29.51 -0.89
CA VAL A 34 -4.40 -28.96 -2.25
C VAL A 34 -3.73 -29.96 -3.20
N GLY A 35 -2.65 -30.63 -2.78
CA GLY A 35 -1.99 -31.67 -3.56
C GLY A 35 -2.90 -32.87 -3.85
N ARG A 36 -3.69 -33.31 -2.86
CA ARG A 36 -4.65 -34.40 -3.01
C ARG A 36 -5.81 -34.03 -3.94
N VAL A 37 -6.32 -32.79 -3.83
CA VAL A 37 -7.37 -32.27 -4.73
C VAL A 37 -6.85 -32.11 -6.15
N LEU A 38 -5.61 -31.64 -6.34
CA LEU A 38 -4.95 -31.57 -7.65
C LEU A 38 -4.75 -32.97 -8.26
N ALA A 39 -4.34 -33.96 -7.47
CA ALA A 39 -4.20 -35.34 -7.92
C ALA A 39 -5.55 -35.98 -8.28
N MET A 40 -6.60 -35.72 -7.48
CA MET A 40 -7.97 -36.15 -7.80
C MET A 40 -8.53 -35.45 -9.04
N ALA A 41 -8.23 -34.17 -9.24
CA ALA A 41 -8.61 -33.43 -10.45
C ALA A 41 -7.85 -33.91 -11.69
N ALA A 42 -6.57 -34.26 -11.55
CA ALA A 42 -5.77 -34.87 -12.61
C ALA A 42 -6.23 -36.30 -12.95
N ALA A 43 -6.69 -37.07 -11.96
CA ALA A 43 -7.27 -38.40 -12.17
C ALA A 43 -8.70 -38.35 -12.73
N ALA A 44 -9.48 -37.31 -12.39
CA ALA A 44 -10.82 -37.05 -12.92
C ALA A 44 -10.79 -36.38 -14.30
N ALA A 45 -9.68 -35.75 -14.67
CA ALA A 45 -9.37 -35.34 -16.03
C ALA A 45 -9.13 -36.60 -16.86
N ASN A 46 -10.23 -37.22 -17.29
CA ASN A 46 -10.27 -38.19 -18.37
C ASN A 46 -9.32 -37.67 -19.46
N PRO A 47 -8.28 -38.42 -19.89
CA PRO A 47 -7.38 -37.95 -20.93
C PRO A 47 -8.18 -37.94 -22.24
N SER A 48 -8.99 -36.89 -22.43
CA SER A 48 -9.51 -36.47 -23.71
C SER A 48 -8.33 -36.53 -24.66
N ARG A 49 -8.53 -37.19 -25.80
CA ARG A 49 -7.52 -37.52 -26.83
C ARG A 49 -6.32 -36.59 -26.78
N PRO A 50 -5.07 -37.07 -26.94
CA PRO A 50 -3.87 -36.21 -26.86
C PRO A 50 -3.86 -34.98 -27.79
N GLY A 51 -4.74 -34.92 -28.80
CA GLY A 51 -4.98 -33.71 -29.58
C GLY A 51 -5.73 -32.60 -28.82
N ASP A 52 -6.56 -32.94 -27.84
CA ASP A 52 -7.38 -32.04 -27.04
C ASP A 52 -6.52 -31.29 -26.02
N THR A 53 -5.56 -31.96 -25.39
CA THR A 53 -4.61 -31.33 -24.47
C THR A 53 -3.71 -30.33 -25.19
N ALA A 54 -3.16 -30.70 -26.36
CA ALA A 54 -2.38 -29.78 -27.19
C ALA A 54 -3.20 -28.58 -27.69
N GLU A 55 -4.48 -28.80 -28.06
CA GLU A 55 -5.39 -27.71 -28.39
C GLU A 55 -5.65 -26.78 -27.19
N ILE A 56 -5.84 -27.32 -25.99
CA ILE A 56 -6.05 -26.55 -24.76
C ILE A 56 -4.81 -25.71 -24.44
N GLU A 57 -3.61 -26.30 -24.49
CA GLU A 57 -2.34 -25.60 -24.27
C GLU A 57 -2.11 -24.47 -25.27
N ALA A 58 -2.39 -24.72 -26.56
CA ALA A 58 -2.28 -23.69 -27.59
C ALA A 58 -3.25 -22.52 -27.34
N ILE A 59 -4.47 -22.81 -26.88
CA ILE A 59 -5.46 -21.78 -26.54
C ILE A 59 -5.04 -20.99 -25.31
N THR A 60 -4.60 -21.65 -24.23
CA THR A 60 -4.22 -20.94 -22.99
C THR A 60 -2.99 -20.06 -23.19
N ASP A 61 -2.00 -20.52 -23.94
CA ASP A 61 -0.81 -19.76 -24.28
C ASP A 61 -1.14 -18.55 -25.19
N ALA A 62 -2.04 -18.74 -26.15
CA ALA A 62 -2.59 -17.65 -26.97
C ALA A 62 -3.39 -16.63 -26.12
N MET A 63 -4.17 -17.08 -25.14
CA MET A 63 -4.87 -16.19 -24.20
C MET A 63 -3.89 -15.32 -23.42
N ILE A 64 -2.82 -15.91 -22.88
CA ILE A 64 -1.79 -15.16 -22.13
C ILE A 64 -1.16 -14.09 -23.03
N ARG A 65 -0.75 -14.45 -24.25
CA ARG A 65 -0.17 -13.49 -25.19
C ARG A 65 -1.09 -12.32 -25.51
N LEU A 66 -2.38 -12.60 -25.79
CA LEU A 66 -3.37 -11.57 -26.07
C LEU A 66 -3.61 -10.66 -24.87
N LEU A 67 -3.71 -11.22 -23.66
CA LEU A 67 -3.93 -10.44 -22.44
C LEU A 67 -2.71 -9.60 -22.05
N VAL A 68 -1.50 -10.08 -22.31
CA VAL A 68 -0.26 -9.31 -22.10
C VAL A 68 -0.06 -8.24 -23.18
N GLY A 69 -0.69 -8.41 -24.35
CA GLY A 69 -0.61 -7.45 -25.46
C GLY A 69 0.55 -7.71 -26.43
N ILE A 70 1.03 -8.96 -26.52
CA ILE A 70 2.11 -9.37 -27.43
C ILE A 70 1.58 -10.48 -28.37
N PRO A 71 0.64 -10.17 -29.28
CA PRO A 71 0.15 -11.14 -30.26
C PRO A 71 1.25 -11.50 -31.28
N LEU A 72 1.31 -12.77 -31.68
CA LEU A 72 2.28 -13.27 -32.67
C LEU A 72 1.63 -13.56 -34.03
N ARG A 73 0.36 -13.95 -34.05
CA ARG A 73 -0.33 -14.43 -35.27
C ARG A 73 -1.65 -13.71 -35.55
N SER A 74 -2.13 -12.91 -34.61
CA SER A 74 -3.39 -12.18 -34.69
C SER A 74 -3.21 -10.67 -34.70
N ASP A 75 -4.31 -9.96 -34.96
CA ASP A 75 -4.44 -8.50 -34.92
C ASP A 75 -4.42 -7.90 -33.50
N GLY A 76 -4.25 -8.73 -32.47
CA GLY A 76 -4.19 -8.31 -31.07
C GLY A 76 -5.52 -7.92 -30.45
N GLN A 77 -6.63 -8.09 -31.16
CA GLN A 77 -7.94 -7.76 -30.60
C GLN A 77 -8.36 -8.82 -29.56
N LEU A 78 -9.02 -8.40 -28.49
CA LEU A 78 -9.52 -9.29 -27.44
C LEU A 78 -10.83 -9.98 -27.85
N THR A 79 -10.84 -10.63 -29.01
CA THR A 79 -12.00 -11.33 -29.57
C THR A 79 -11.71 -12.82 -29.76
N VAL A 80 -12.78 -13.63 -29.80
CA VAL A 80 -12.66 -15.08 -30.04
C VAL A 80 -12.09 -15.40 -31.42
N LYS A 81 -12.26 -14.50 -32.40
CA LYS A 81 -11.67 -14.65 -33.73
C LYS A 81 -10.15 -14.55 -33.63
N SER A 82 -9.66 -13.47 -33.02
CA SER A 82 -8.24 -13.21 -32.81
C SER A 82 -7.60 -14.28 -31.92
N LEU A 83 -8.31 -14.78 -30.90
CA LEU A 83 -7.84 -15.90 -30.09
C LEU A 83 -7.69 -17.20 -30.91
N ALA A 84 -8.62 -17.49 -31.80
CA ALA A 84 -8.53 -18.66 -32.68
C ALA A 84 -7.34 -18.54 -33.64
N GLU A 85 -7.14 -17.35 -34.23
CA GLU A 85 -6.01 -17.06 -35.11
C GLU A 85 -4.67 -17.14 -34.36
N GLU A 86 -4.62 -16.62 -33.13
CA GLU A 86 -3.44 -16.64 -32.26
C GLU A 86 -3.06 -18.06 -31.81
N ALA A 87 -4.05 -18.90 -31.52
CA ALA A 87 -3.87 -20.32 -31.20
C ALA A 87 -3.60 -21.19 -32.44
N GLY A 88 -3.76 -20.64 -33.65
CA GLY A 88 -3.64 -21.40 -34.90
C GLY A 88 -4.77 -22.42 -35.11
N LEU A 89 -5.94 -22.18 -34.51
CA LEU A 89 -7.10 -23.09 -34.53
C LEU A 89 -8.28 -22.48 -35.30
N LYS A 90 -9.17 -23.35 -35.79
CA LYS A 90 -10.44 -22.90 -36.36
C LYS A 90 -11.38 -22.42 -35.25
N ARG A 91 -12.06 -21.29 -35.46
CA ARG A 91 -13.05 -20.71 -34.52
C ARG A 91 -14.08 -21.73 -34.00
N ASN A 92 -14.50 -22.69 -34.84
CA ASN A 92 -15.46 -23.73 -34.46
C ASN A 92 -15.01 -24.57 -33.25
N LYS A 93 -13.69 -24.69 -33.02
CA LYS A 93 -13.15 -25.39 -31.85
C LYS A 93 -13.51 -24.67 -30.55
N LEU A 94 -13.42 -23.34 -30.52
CA LEU A 94 -13.80 -22.54 -29.35
C LEU A 94 -15.31 -22.42 -29.14
N THR A 95 -16.13 -22.59 -30.19
CA THR A 95 -17.60 -22.49 -30.08
C THR A 95 -18.30 -23.81 -29.80
N HIS A 96 -17.70 -24.96 -30.18
CA HIS A 96 -18.35 -26.26 -30.03
C HIS A 96 -17.62 -27.27 -29.14
N LYS A 97 -16.29 -27.17 -29.00
CA LYS A 97 -15.49 -28.14 -28.25
C LYS A 97 -14.94 -27.56 -26.95
N HIS A 98 -14.36 -26.37 -27.04
CA HIS A 98 -13.67 -25.67 -25.95
C HIS A 98 -14.45 -24.42 -25.49
N THR A 99 -15.76 -24.57 -25.27
CA THR A 99 -16.65 -23.47 -24.88
C THR A 99 -16.27 -22.85 -23.53
N GLY A 100 -15.82 -23.67 -22.58
CA GLY A 100 -15.35 -23.19 -21.27
C GLY A 100 -14.13 -22.26 -21.37
N LEU A 101 -13.21 -22.51 -22.31
CA LEU A 101 -12.05 -21.63 -22.54
C LEU A 101 -12.47 -20.30 -23.17
N LYS A 102 -13.47 -20.32 -24.06
CA LYS A 102 -14.08 -19.10 -24.60
C LYS A 102 -14.71 -18.25 -23.49
N ASP A 103 -15.45 -18.88 -22.58
CA ASP A 103 -16.09 -18.18 -21.47
C ASP A 103 -15.07 -17.65 -20.45
N LEU A 104 -14.02 -18.42 -20.15
CA LEU A 104 -12.87 -17.97 -19.36
C LEU A 104 -12.19 -16.75 -19.99
N PHE A 105 -11.94 -16.78 -21.30
CA PHE A 105 -11.34 -15.67 -22.01
C PHE A 105 -12.16 -14.39 -21.86
N TYR A 106 -13.49 -14.44 -22.07
CA TYR A 106 -14.34 -13.27 -21.86
C TYR A 106 -14.39 -12.81 -20.40
N ALA A 107 -14.37 -13.73 -19.43
CA ALA A 107 -14.30 -13.37 -18.01
C ALA A 107 -13.01 -12.60 -17.70
N LEU A 108 -11.87 -13.07 -18.22
CA LEU A 108 -10.58 -12.41 -18.03
C LEU A 108 -10.51 -11.04 -18.73
N VAL A 109 -11.04 -10.92 -19.96
CA VAL A 109 -11.12 -9.63 -20.67
C VAL A 109 -11.94 -8.62 -19.86
N ARG A 110 -13.09 -9.02 -19.30
CA ARG A 110 -13.91 -8.15 -18.45
C ARG A 110 -13.18 -7.68 -17.19
N VAL A 111 -12.39 -8.55 -16.56
CA VAL A 111 -11.55 -8.19 -15.41
C VAL A 111 -10.43 -7.24 -15.83
N GLN A 112 -9.81 -7.48 -16.98
CA GLN A 112 -8.78 -6.61 -17.53
C GLN A 112 -9.33 -5.22 -17.86
N ASP A 113 -10.52 -5.11 -18.45
CA ASP A 113 -11.19 -3.83 -18.75
C ASP A 113 -11.65 -3.08 -17.47
N ALA A 114 -11.91 -3.80 -16.39
CA ALA A 114 -12.17 -3.19 -15.08
C ALA A 114 -10.90 -2.65 -14.40
N ARG A 115 -9.74 -3.28 -14.66
CA ARG A 115 -8.44 -2.90 -14.09
C ARG A 115 -7.96 -1.46 -14.43
N PRO A 116 -8.05 -0.92 -15.67
CA PRO A 116 -7.60 0.44 -15.95
C PRO A 116 -8.36 1.48 -15.12
N LYS A 117 -9.68 1.30 -14.94
CA LYS A 117 -10.51 2.22 -14.15
C LYS A 117 -10.11 2.26 -12.68
N ILE A 118 -9.82 1.09 -12.10
CA ILE A 118 -9.35 1.00 -10.71
C ILE A 118 -7.96 1.63 -10.58
N VAL A 119 -7.06 1.34 -11.51
CA VAL A 119 -5.70 1.92 -11.50
C VAL A 119 -5.73 3.44 -11.67
N GLU A 120 -6.58 3.98 -12.55
CA GLU A 120 -6.79 5.41 -12.71
C GLU A 120 -7.34 6.06 -11.44
N ASN A 121 -8.35 5.46 -10.82
CA ASN A 121 -8.91 5.96 -9.57
C ASN A 121 -7.89 5.91 -8.41
N LEU A 122 -7.07 4.86 -8.35
CA LEU A 122 -5.99 4.75 -7.37
C LEU A 122 -4.89 5.78 -7.61
N LYS A 123 -4.53 6.08 -8.88
CA LYS A 123 -3.60 7.16 -9.22
C LYS A 123 -4.14 8.51 -8.78
N GLN A 124 -5.40 8.82 -9.11
CA GLN A 124 -6.07 10.06 -8.67
C GLN A 124 -6.03 10.21 -7.15
N LYS A 125 -6.41 9.16 -6.40
CA LYS A 125 -6.33 9.16 -4.93
C LYS A 125 -4.92 9.35 -4.41
N ASN A 126 -3.91 8.74 -5.06
CA ASN A 126 -2.53 8.90 -4.67
C ASN A 126 -2.05 10.35 -4.86
N ASP A 127 -2.44 10.97 -5.97
CA ASP A 127 -2.12 12.36 -6.28
C ASP A 127 -2.81 13.33 -5.31
N GLU A 128 -4.09 13.09 -4.98
CA GLU A 128 -4.80 13.83 -3.94
C GLU A 128 -4.13 13.73 -2.57
N LEU A 129 -3.72 12.52 -2.17
CA LEU A 129 -3.02 12.30 -0.89
C LEU A 129 -1.65 12.98 -0.87
N LYS A 130 -0.89 12.93 -1.98
CA LYS A 130 0.37 13.65 -2.11
C LYS A 130 0.17 15.16 -1.99
N GLN A 131 -0.88 15.70 -2.61
CA GLN A 131 -1.19 17.12 -2.52
C GLN A 131 -1.61 17.51 -1.10
N LYS A 132 -2.36 16.66 -0.39
CA LYS A 132 -2.68 16.89 1.02
C LYS A 132 -1.42 16.87 1.89
N LEU A 133 -0.52 15.91 1.69
CA LEU A 133 0.74 15.84 2.41
C LEU A 133 1.63 17.06 2.15
N SER A 134 1.72 17.54 0.90
CA SER A 134 2.51 18.73 0.60
C SER A 134 1.94 19.96 1.30
N ARG A 135 0.61 20.15 1.28
CA ARG A 135 -0.07 21.24 2.00
C ARG A 135 0.17 21.18 3.51
N LEU A 136 0.02 20.00 4.10
CA LEU A 136 0.18 19.81 5.54
C LEU A 136 1.64 20.04 5.99
N ARG A 137 2.61 19.66 5.16
CA ARG A 137 4.03 19.96 5.40
C ARG A 137 4.30 21.46 5.34
N THR A 138 3.79 22.15 4.32
CA THR A 138 3.96 23.61 4.23
C THR A 138 3.33 24.33 5.40
N GLU A 139 2.15 23.91 5.86
CA GLU A 139 1.48 24.47 7.02
C GLU A 139 2.28 24.20 8.30
N HIS A 140 2.77 22.97 8.49
CA HIS A 140 3.60 22.62 9.63
C HIS A 140 4.90 23.44 9.68
N ASP A 141 5.56 23.67 8.54
CA ASP A 141 6.77 24.48 8.47
C ASP A 141 6.50 25.96 8.74
N GLN A 142 5.35 26.48 8.30
CA GLN A 142 4.88 27.82 8.63
C GLN A 142 4.65 27.97 10.14
N LEU A 143 3.85 27.07 10.74
CA LEU A 143 3.59 27.09 12.18
C LEU A 143 4.88 26.99 12.99
N ARG A 144 5.83 26.14 12.56
CA ARG A 144 7.14 26.04 13.20
C ARG A 144 7.92 27.35 13.14
N THR A 145 7.87 28.03 12.00
CA THR A 145 8.52 29.33 11.81
C THR A 145 7.88 30.40 12.70
N ASP A 146 6.56 30.43 12.76
CA ASP A 146 5.80 31.38 13.58
C ASP A 146 6.06 31.16 15.07
N CYS A 147 6.07 29.91 15.54
CA CYS A 147 6.45 29.58 16.92
C CYS A 147 7.87 30.07 17.23
N GLN A 148 8.83 29.88 16.33
CA GLN A 148 10.19 30.38 16.54
C GLN A 148 10.27 31.90 16.57
N GLN A 149 9.48 32.60 15.76
CA GLN A 149 9.39 34.06 15.79
C GLN A 149 8.80 34.54 17.12
N LEU A 150 7.70 33.94 17.57
CA LEU A 150 7.08 34.28 18.86
C LEU A 150 8.02 34.04 20.03
N VAL A 151 8.75 32.93 20.05
CA VAL A 151 9.77 32.66 21.09
C VAL A 151 10.85 33.74 21.09
N ARG A 152 11.32 34.20 19.93
CA ARG A 152 12.29 35.30 19.86
C ARG A 152 11.72 36.62 20.38
N VAL A 153 10.48 36.96 20.00
CA VAL A 153 9.82 38.20 20.47
C VAL A 153 9.63 38.16 21.98
N VAL A 154 9.14 37.04 22.53
CA VAL A 154 8.98 36.86 23.98
C VAL A 154 10.32 37.05 24.69
N HIS A 155 11.40 36.45 24.17
CA HIS A 155 12.72 36.60 24.76
C HIS A 155 13.21 38.06 24.78
N VAL A 156 13.01 38.80 23.69
CA VAL A 156 13.35 40.23 23.64
C VAL A 156 12.53 41.03 24.65
N LEU A 157 11.21 40.79 24.72
CA LEU A 157 10.32 41.47 25.66
C LEU A 157 10.66 41.13 27.12
N GLU A 158 11.11 39.91 27.41
CA GLU A 158 11.60 39.51 28.74
C GLU A 158 12.85 40.31 29.13
N ILE A 159 13.80 40.44 28.20
CA ILE A 159 15.03 41.24 28.41
C ILE A 159 14.67 42.72 28.63
N GLU A 160 13.83 43.30 27.78
CA GLU A 160 13.40 44.70 27.91
C GLU A 160 12.66 44.95 29.23
N ASN A 161 11.75 44.04 29.63
CA ASN A 161 11.07 44.14 30.92
C ASN A 161 12.05 44.06 32.09
N GLN A 162 13.05 43.18 32.01
CA GLN A 162 14.07 43.05 33.05
C GLN A 162 14.89 44.34 33.18
N GLN A 163 15.34 44.91 32.06
CA GLN A 163 16.06 46.19 32.03
C GLN A 163 15.24 47.34 32.59
N LEU A 164 13.95 47.44 32.26
CA LEU A 164 13.05 48.46 32.80
C LEU A 164 12.87 48.32 34.33
N ARG A 165 12.77 47.08 34.83
CA ARG A 165 12.68 46.79 36.27
C ARG A 165 13.96 47.17 37.00
N GLU A 166 15.12 46.83 36.44
CA GLU A 166 16.42 47.18 36.99
C GLU A 166 16.65 48.71 37.01
N GLY A 167 16.30 49.40 35.92
CA GLY A 167 16.38 50.86 35.82
C GLY A 167 15.43 51.59 36.79
N ALA A 168 14.24 51.05 37.02
CA ALA A 168 13.31 51.60 38.02
C ALA A 168 13.78 51.36 39.47
N GLY A 169 14.54 50.30 39.72
CA GLY A 169 15.13 50.00 41.04
C GLY A 169 16.23 50.97 41.49
N GLY A 170 16.76 51.82 40.58
CA GLY A 170 17.83 52.77 40.88
C GLY A 170 17.37 54.16 41.36
N ASP A 171 16.22 54.67 40.90
CA ASP A 171 15.66 55.97 41.34
C ASP A 171 14.18 56.21 40.89
N GLY A 172 13.50 55.19 40.34
CA GLY A 172 12.22 55.35 39.65
C GLY A 172 11.04 54.74 40.41
N VAL A 173 10.24 55.56 41.08
CA VAL A 173 8.97 55.12 41.68
C VAL A 173 8.06 54.53 40.60
N VAL A 174 7.97 53.20 40.53
CA VAL A 174 7.01 52.50 39.68
C VAL A 174 5.60 52.73 40.23
N ARG A 175 4.87 53.70 39.67
CA ARG A 175 3.45 53.91 39.99
C ARG A 175 2.59 52.98 39.15
N VAL A 176 1.87 52.08 39.82
CA VAL A 176 0.81 51.28 39.20
C VAL A 176 -0.27 52.23 38.69
N LEU A 177 -0.51 52.24 37.37
CA LEU A 177 -1.64 52.94 36.78
C LEU A 177 -2.92 52.21 37.17
N PRO A 178 -3.90 52.85 37.85
CA PRO A 178 -5.15 52.20 38.20
C PRO A 178 -5.90 51.83 36.93
N THR A 179 -6.18 50.54 36.77
CA THR A 179 -7.03 50.03 35.69
C THR A 179 -8.44 50.57 35.90
N GLN A 180 -8.91 51.46 35.02
CA GLN A 180 -10.30 51.91 35.06
C GLN A 180 -11.21 50.72 34.78
N HIS A 181 -11.97 50.32 35.80
CA HIS A 181 -13.04 49.34 35.67
C HIS A 181 -14.13 49.97 34.81
N ARG A 182 -14.27 49.51 33.56
CA ARG A 182 -15.33 49.97 32.66
C ARG A 182 -16.65 49.37 33.17
N PRO A 183 -17.64 50.20 33.60
CA PRO A 183 -18.93 49.65 34.01
C PRO A 183 -19.62 49.06 32.77
N SER A 184 -20.06 47.82 32.92
CA SER A 184 -20.92 47.10 32.01
C SER A 184 -22.26 47.83 31.86
N ALA A 185 -22.58 48.27 30.64
CA ALA A 185 -23.88 48.84 30.32
C ALA A 185 -24.86 47.73 29.92
N CYS A 186 -26.07 47.81 30.48
CA CYS A 186 -27.23 46.93 30.26
C CYS A 186 -27.77 46.96 28.83
#